data_AF-A0A938EB25-F1
#
_entry.id   AF-A0A938EB25-F1
#
_cell.length_a   1.000
_cell.length_b   1.000
_cell.length_c   1.000
_cell.angle_alpha   90.00
_cell.angle_beta   90.00
_cell.angle_gamma   90.00
#
_symmetry.space_group_name_H-M   'P 1'
#
loop_
_entity.id
_entity.type
_entity.pdbx_description
1 polymer ?
#
loop_
_entity_poly.entity_id
_entity_poly.type
_entity_poly.pdbx_seq_one_letter_code
_entity_poly.pdbx_strand_id
1 'polypeptide(L)'
;DGYVVFTNRVPTTAMRGFGVTSVSFSTETHMTRVANELGIDQVEFRLKNANRIGDTSPNGIAYTDPSTVPVVQAIADAIGQELPAGYRTMTRHPREGDLLPEHLVAQLGDPKEHH
;
A
#
# COMPACT_ATOMS: atom_id res chain seq x y z
N ASP A 1 16.79 1.67 4.86
CA ASP A 1 17.95 0.93 5.38
C ASP A 1 17.55 -0.11 6.41
N GLY A 2 18.28 -1.22 6.47
CA GLY A 2 18.09 -2.29 7.45
C GLY A 2 19.43 -2.78 7.95
N TYR A 3 19.52 -3.04 9.26
CA TYR A 3 20.75 -3.52 9.91
C TYR A 3 20.50 -4.85 10.60
N VAL A 4 21.44 -5.78 10.48
CA VAL A 4 21.43 -7.04 11.22
C VAL A 4 22.34 -6.88 12.43
N VAL A 5 21.77 -7.01 13.63
CA VAL A 5 22.50 -6.84 14.89
C VAL A 5 22.68 -8.20 15.55
N PHE A 6 23.95 -8.60 15.72
CA PHE A 6 24.29 -9.81 16.47
C PHE A 6 24.09 -9.57 17.97
N THR A 7 23.49 -10.54 18.66
CA THR A 7 23.27 -10.49 20.12
C THR A 7 23.65 -11.83 20.75
N ASN A 8 23.82 -11.87 22.08
CA ASN A 8 24.13 -13.10 22.82
C ASN A 8 22.94 -14.08 22.93
N ARG A 9 21.89 -13.92 22.13
CA ARG A 9 20.75 -14.85 22.07
C ARG A 9 21.01 -15.93 21.02
N VAL A 10 20.28 -17.05 21.13
CA VAL A 10 20.32 -18.13 20.13
C VAL A 10 20.01 -17.55 18.74
N PRO A 11 20.82 -17.88 17.70
CA PRO A 11 20.60 -17.37 16.36
C PRO A 11 19.18 -17.65 15.86
N THR A 12 18.52 -16.60 15.33
CA THR A 12 17.17 -16.72 14.76
C THR A 12 17.26 -17.27 13.34
N THR A 13 16.30 -18.12 12.96
CA THR A 13 16.19 -18.71 11.63
C THR A 13 14.99 -18.14 10.87
N ALA A 14 14.82 -18.53 9.60
CA ALA A 14 13.67 -18.10 8.81
C ALA A 14 12.35 -18.57 9.43
N MET A 15 11.40 -17.63 9.58
CA MET A 15 10.01 -17.90 9.91
C MET A 15 9.12 -17.67 8.69
N ARG A 16 7.88 -18.16 8.74
CA ARG A 16 6.88 -17.95 7.68
C ARG A 16 6.76 -16.44 7.37
N GLY A 17 6.92 -16.10 6.09
CA GLY A 17 6.91 -14.72 5.62
C GLY A 17 8.28 -14.05 5.54
N PHE A 18 9.38 -14.71 5.92
CA PHE A 18 10.76 -14.26 5.65
C PHE A 18 11.04 -12.77 5.99
N GLY A 19 10.52 -12.29 7.12
CA GLY A 19 10.70 -10.90 7.57
C GLY A 19 9.74 -9.88 6.94
N VAL A 20 8.93 -10.27 5.95
CA VAL A 20 7.88 -9.42 5.38
C VAL A 20 6.88 -9.00 6.45
N THR A 21 6.49 -9.92 7.35
CA THR A 21 5.50 -9.64 8.39
C THR A 21 5.88 -8.49 9.32
N SER A 22 7.15 -8.41 9.75
CA SER A 22 7.60 -7.34 10.66
C SER A 22 7.66 -5.98 9.95
N VAL A 23 8.06 -5.97 8.67
CA VAL A 23 8.07 -4.75 7.84
C VAL A 23 6.64 -4.31 7.57
N SER A 24 5.76 -5.21 7.10
CA SER A 24 4.34 -4.92 6.85
C SER A 24 3.65 -4.39 8.10
N PHE A 25 3.87 -5.01 9.28
CA PHE A 25 3.30 -4.52 10.54
C PHE A 25 3.78 -3.10 10.87
N SER A 26 5.07 -2.81 10.68
CA SER A 26 5.65 -1.49 10.93
C SER A 26 5.05 -0.44 10.00
N THR A 27 4.94 -0.75 8.71
CA THR A 27 4.34 0.13 7.69
C THR A 27 2.85 0.38 7.97
N GLU A 28 2.06 -0.66 8.23
CA GLU A 28 0.63 -0.52 8.54
C GLU A 28 0.39 0.28 9.83
N THR A 29 1.19 0.04 10.86
CA THR A 29 1.13 0.81 12.11
C THR A 29 1.45 2.28 11.85
N HIS A 30 2.46 2.55 11.03
CA HIS A 30 2.82 3.92 10.64
C HIS A 30 1.67 4.60 9.88
N MET A 31 1.06 3.93 8.89
CA MET A 31 -0.08 4.47 8.17
C MET A 31 -1.26 4.80 9.09
N THR A 32 -1.58 3.92 10.04
CA THR A 32 -2.63 4.18 11.03
C THR A 32 -2.30 5.40 11.90
N ARG A 33 -1.04 5.57 12.35
CA ARG A 33 -0.64 6.75 13.13
C ARG A 33 -0.77 8.05 12.33
N VAL A 34 -0.33 8.05 11.07
CA VAL A 34 -0.44 9.21 10.18
C VAL A 34 -1.90 9.57 9.93
N ALA A 35 -2.76 8.59 9.67
CA ALA A 35 -4.20 8.82 9.48
C ALA A 35 -4.83 9.47 10.73
N ASN A 36 -4.51 8.97 11.92
CA ASN A 36 -5.00 9.53 13.18
C ASN A 36 -4.52 10.98 13.39
N GLU A 37 -3.25 11.28 13.11
CA GLU A 37 -2.69 12.62 13.27
C GLU A 37 -3.33 13.63 12.30
N LEU A 38 -3.62 13.20 11.07
CA LEU A 38 -4.28 14.01 10.06
C LEU A 38 -5.80 14.11 10.24
N GLY A 39 -6.38 13.35 11.18
CA GLY A 39 -7.84 13.25 11.36
C GLY A 39 -8.57 12.62 10.17
N ILE A 40 -7.89 11.80 9.38
CA ILE A 40 -8.45 11.11 8.20
C ILE A 40 -8.84 9.69 8.61
N ASP A 41 -9.96 9.19 8.08
CA ASP A 41 -10.36 7.80 8.29
C ASP A 41 -9.27 6.82 7.79
N GLN A 42 -9.05 5.75 8.54
CA GLN A 42 -7.97 4.82 8.29
C GLN A 42 -8.19 3.96 7.03
N VAL A 43 -9.45 3.70 6.66
CA VAL A 43 -9.79 2.97 5.43
C VAL A 43 -9.66 3.89 4.23
N GLU A 44 -10.14 5.14 4.34
CA GLU A 44 -9.97 6.17 3.31
C GLU A 44 -8.48 6.44 3.03
N PHE A 45 -7.67 6.57 4.09
CA PHE A 45 -6.24 6.79 3.97
C PHE A 45 -5.56 5.63 3.22
N ARG A 46 -5.98 4.38 3.47
CA ARG A 46 -5.50 3.21 2.74
C ARG A 46 -5.92 3.23 1.27
N LEU A 47 -7.17 3.60 0.97
CA LEU A 47 -7.65 3.69 -0.41
C LEU A 47 -6.92 4.79 -1.19
N LYS A 48 -6.62 5.93 -0.55
CA LYS A 48 -5.85 7.01 -1.16
C LYS A 48 -4.43 6.56 -1.55
N ASN A 49 -3.79 5.74 -0.71
CA ASN A 49 -2.43 5.22 -0.92
C ASN A 49 -2.38 3.83 -1.57
N ALA A 50 -3.53 3.25 -1.96
CA ALA A 50 -3.58 1.91 -2.53
C ALA A 50 -2.93 1.85 -3.92
N ASN A 51 -2.14 0.80 -4.16
CA ASN A 51 -1.48 0.57 -5.44
C ASN A 51 -2.49 0.38 -6.58
N ARG A 52 -2.15 0.91 -7.75
CA ARG A 52 -2.93 0.84 -8.99
C ARG A 52 -2.05 0.42 -10.16
N ILE A 53 -2.68 0.08 -11.27
CA ILE A 53 -1.99 -0.31 -12.50
C ILE A 53 -1.06 0.83 -12.93
N GLY A 54 0.20 0.51 -13.22
CA GLY A 54 1.23 1.48 -13.61
C GLY A 54 2.05 2.06 -12.46
N ASP A 55 1.62 1.89 -11.20
CA ASP A 55 2.45 2.27 -10.06
C ASP A 55 3.72 1.43 -10.01
N THR A 56 4.85 2.02 -9.66
CA THR A 56 6.10 1.27 -9.47
C THR A 56 6.32 0.86 -8.02
N SER A 57 6.76 -0.38 -7.82
CA SER A 57 7.35 -0.83 -6.56
C SER A 57 8.66 -0.08 -6.25
N PRO A 58 9.19 -0.14 -5.01
CA PRO A 58 10.47 0.49 -4.66
C PRO A 58 11.67 0.05 -5.52
N ASN A 59 11.54 -1.08 -6.22
CA ASN A 59 12.57 -1.61 -7.12
C ASN A 59 12.37 -1.17 -8.58
N GLY A 60 11.40 -0.28 -8.85
CA GLY A 60 11.10 0.24 -10.19
C GLY A 60 10.19 -0.66 -11.05
N ILE A 61 9.71 -1.79 -10.52
CA ILE A 61 8.83 -2.71 -11.26
C ILE A 61 7.40 -2.17 -11.23
N ALA A 62 6.79 -1.98 -12.40
CA ALA A 62 5.41 -1.55 -12.55
C ALA A 62 4.40 -2.66 -12.16
N TYR A 63 3.35 -2.30 -11.41
CA TYR A 63 2.25 -3.20 -11.08
C TYR A 63 1.30 -3.38 -12.27
N THR A 64 1.06 -4.64 -12.64
CA THR A 64 0.21 -5.00 -13.79
C THR A 64 -1.25 -5.24 -13.39
N ASP A 65 -1.50 -5.92 -12.27
CA ASP A 65 -2.86 -6.21 -11.78
C ASP A 65 -2.93 -6.19 -10.24
N PRO A 66 -2.82 -5.02 -9.58
CA PRO A 66 -2.93 -4.92 -8.14
C PRO A 66 -4.39 -5.03 -7.68
N SER A 67 -4.62 -5.86 -6.65
CA SER A 67 -5.94 -6.06 -6.03
C SER A 67 -6.17 -5.18 -4.79
N THR A 68 -5.27 -4.24 -4.49
CA THR A 68 -5.30 -3.47 -3.24
C THR A 68 -6.59 -2.66 -3.08
N VAL A 69 -7.03 -1.94 -4.11
CA VAL A 69 -8.29 -1.16 -4.09
C VAL A 69 -9.52 -2.05 -3.83
N PRO A 70 -9.81 -3.09 -4.65
CA PRO A 70 -11.00 -3.91 -4.45
C PRO A 70 -10.97 -4.69 -3.14
N VAL A 71 -9.79 -5.12 -2.66
CA VAL A 71 -9.68 -5.80 -1.37
C VAL A 71 -10.01 -4.87 -0.21
N VAL A 72 -9.53 -3.63 -0.23
CA VAL A 72 -9.84 -2.66 0.84
C VAL A 72 -11.33 -2.28 0.84
N GLN A 73 -11.94 -2.11 -0.34
CA GLN A 73 -13.39 -1.90 -0.45
C GLN A 73 -14.19 -3.09 0.11
N ALA A 74 -13.82 -4.31 -0.27
CA ALA A 74 -14.49 -5.52 0.23
C ALA A 74 -14.35 -5.68 1.76
N ILE A 75 -13.21 -5.28 2.33
CA ILE A 75 -13.01 -5.26 3.78
C ILE A 75 -13.94 -4.22 4.42
N ALA A 76 -14.02 -3.02 3.86
CA ALA A 76 -14.91 -1.96 4.36
C ALA A 76 -16.37 -2.42 4.41
N ASP A 77 -16.84 -3.07 3.35
CA ASP A 77 -18.19 -3.65 3.29
C ASP A 77 -18.38 -4.75 4.35
N ALA A 78 -17.40 -5.63 4.52
CA ALA A 78 -17.47 -6.73 5.48
C ALA A 78 -17.54 -6.26 6.94
N ILE A 79 -16.96 -5.09 7.26
CA ILE A 79 -16.99 -4.50 8.61
C ILE A 79 -18.10 -3.47 8.78
N GLY A 80 -18.91 -3.21 7.75
CA GLY A 80 -19.98 -2.21 7.78
C GLY A 80 -19.49 -0.76 7.83
N GLN A 81 -18.29 -0.49 7.33
CA GLN A 81 -17.73 0.86 7.25
C GLN A 81 -18.32 1.59 6.02
N GLU A 82 -19.04 2.68 6.26
CA GLU A 82 -19.54 3.52 5.17
C GLU A 82 -18.40 4.32 4.53
N LEU A 83 -18.28 4.24 3.22
CA LEU A 83 -17.28 4.96 2.43
C LEU A 83 -17.96 6.08 1.63
N PRO A 84 -17.36 7.28 1.56
CA PRO A 84 -17.81 8.32 0.64
C PRO A 84 -17.87 7.83 -0.80
N ALA A 85 -18.78 8.40 -1.60
CA ALA A 85 -19.07 7.95 -2.97
C ALA A 85 -17.82 7.84 -3.86
N GLY A 86 -16.87 8.77 -3.73
CA GLY A 86 -15.62 8.75 -4.50
C GLY A 86 -14.69 7.58 -4.18
N TYR A 87 -14.73 7.07 -2.95
CA TYR A 87 -13.96 5.88 -2.55
C TYR A 87 -14.66 4.59 -2.95
N ARG A 88 -16.00 4.56 -3.04
CA ARG A 88 -16.75 3.41 -3.55
C ARG A 88 -16.60 3.19 -5.05
N THR A 89 -16.50 4.25 -5.82
CA THR A 89 -16.31 4.17 -7.28
C THR A 89 -14.85 4.00 -7.67
N MET A 90 -13.92 4.02 -6.71
CA MET A 90 -12.50 3.86 -6.96
C MET A 90 -12.21 2.48 -7.56
N THR A 91 -11.32 2.44 -8.53
CA THR A 91 -10.90 1.20 -9.20
C THR A 91 -9.38 1.08 -9.18
N ARG A 92 -8.87 -0.09 -9.58
CA ARG A 92 -7.42 -0.33 -9.73
C ARG A 92 -6.79 0.35 -10.95
N HIS A 93 -7.58 1.02 -11.78
CA HIS A 93 -7.08 1.74 -12.96
C HIS A 93 -6.14 2.88 -12.57
N PRO A 94 -5.26 3.34 -13.48
CA PRO A 94 -4.29 4.40 -13.19
C PRO A 94 -4.91 5.62 -12.50
N ARG A 95 -4.13 6.30 -11.64
CA ARG A 95 -4.59 7.54 -10.99
C ARG A 95 -4.73 8.66 -12.02
N GLU A 96 -5.73 9.50 -11.82
CA GLU A 96 -6.00 10.69 -12.64
C GLU A 96 -6.36 11.88 -11.75
N GLY A 97 -6.18 13.10 -12.25
CA GLY A 97 -6.57 14.35 -11.57
C GLY A 97 -5.89 14.55 -10.21
N ASP A 98 -6.67 14.93 -9.20
CA ASP A 98 -6.19 15.25 -7.84
C ASP A 98 -5.53 14.06 -7.12
N LEU A 99 -5.72 12.84 -7.62
CA LEU A 99 -5.10 11.63 -7.09
C LEU A 99 -3.73 11.33 -7.71
N LEU A 100 -3.34 12.04 -8.77
CA LEU A 100 -2.02 11.96 -9.41
C LEU A 100 -1.26 13.29 -9.29
N PRO A 101 -0.72 13.63 -8.11
CA PRO A 101 0.12 14.80 -7.96
C PRO A 101 1.42 14.65 -8.78
N GLU A 102 2.01 15.77 -9.18
CA GLU A 102 3.18 15.83 -10.09
C GLU A 102 4.35 14.91 -9.65
N HIS A 103 4.60 14.81 -8.34
CA HIS A 103 5.68 13.98 -7.81
C HIS A 103 5.45 12.46 -7.95
N LEU A 104 4.21 12.01 -8.19
CA LEU A 104 3.90 10.61 -8.47
C LEU A 104 3.94 10.28 -9.97
N VAL A 105 3.89 11.30 -10.85
CA VAL A 105 3.97 11.09 -12.31
C VAL A 105 5.31 10.43 -12.70
N ALA A 106 6.40 10.82 -12.03
CA ALA A 106 7.72 10.22 -12.22
C ALA A 106 7.85 8.78 -11.68
N GLN A 107 6.85 8.29 -10.93
CA GLN A 107 6.80 6.94 -10.35
C GLN A 107 5.81 6.03 -11.11
N LEU A 108 5.36 6.45 -12.29
CA LEU A 108 4.59 5.62 -13.19
C LEU A 108 5.53 4.90 -14.16
N GLY A 109 5.43 3.58 -14.19
CA GLY A 109 6.11 2.73 -15.19
C GLY A 109 5.09 2.18 -16.18
N ASP A 110 5.52 1.84 -17.39
CA ASP A 110 4.66 1.14 -18.34
C ASP A 110 4.55 -0.34 -17.93
N PRO A 111 3.34 -0.84 -17.56
CA PRO A 111 3.15 -2.25 -17.22
C PRO A 111 3.52 -3.21 -18.36
N LYS A 112 3.60 -2.72 -19.61
CA LYS A 112 3.89 -3.53 -20.81
C LYS A 112 5.39 -3.65 -21.10
N GLU A 113 6.25 -2.82 -20.52
CA GLU A 113 7.70 -2.84 -20.77
C GLU A 113 8.44 -3.97 -20.04
N HIS A 114 7.78 -4.69 -19.13
CA HIS A 114 8.36 -5.77 -18.33
C HIS A 114 7.98 -7.19 -18.79
N HIS A 115 7.73 -7.39 -20.09
CA HIS A 115 7.50 -8.71 -20.71
C HIS A 115 8.76 -9.33 -21.33
#